data_AF-A0A6B3INK5-F1
#
_entry.id   AF-A0A6B3INK5-F1
#
_cell.length_a   1.000
_cell.length_b   1.000
_cell.length_c   1.000
_cell.angle_alpha   90.00
_cell.angle_beta   90.00
_cell.angle_gamma   90.00
#
_symmetry.space_group_name_H-M   'P 1'
#
loop_
_entity.id
_entity.type
_entity.pdbx_description
1 polymer ?
#
loop_
_entity_poly.entity_id
_entity_poly.type
_entity_poly.pdbx_seq_one_letter_code
_entity_poly.pdbx_strand_id
1 'polypeptide(L)'
;EVIGYFSTTLVLRAELAGDPSFGELLRRVRRSALAGFAHDRVPFERLIDALGIERRLGSSPLFQTLLTVHTQDGSTSGERQFA
;
A
#
# COMPACT_ATOMS: atom_id res chain seq x y z
N GLU A 1 -16.32 14.54 -15.19
CA GLU A 1 -14.98 14.16 -14.71
C GLU A 1 -14.84 14.70 -13.29
N VAL A 2 -14.33 13.90 -12.34
CA VAL A 2 -14.26 14.29 -10.91
C VAL A 2 -12.79 14.49 -10.55
N ILE A 3 -12.48 15.63 -9.95
CA ILE A 3 -11.15 15.91 -9.39
C ILE A 3 -11.18 15.54 -7.91
N GLY A 4 -10.29 14.65 -7.47
CA GLY A 4 -10.20 14.19 -6.08
C GLY A 4 -9.03 13.21 -5.83
N TYR A 5 -8.73 12.94 -4.56
CA TYR A 5 -7.72 11.95 -4.17
C TYR A 5 -8.37 10.59 -3.97
N PHE A 6 -8.06 9.64 -4.86
CA PHE A 6 -8.69 8.31 -4.91
C PHE A 6 -7.70 7.17 -4.61
N SER A 7 -6.58 7.46 -3.92
CA SER A 7 -5.60 6.43 -3.58
C SER A 7 -6.01 5.68 -2.32
N THR A 8 -6.08 4.34 -2.39
CA THR A 8 -6.24 3.48 -1.22
C THR A 8 -4.87 3.08 -0.68
N THR A 9 -4.63 3.27 0.62
CA THR A 9 -3.43 2.75 1.30
C THR A 9 -3.73 1.38 1.91
N LEU A 10 -2.97 0.35 1.53
CA LEU A 10 -3.03 -0.98 2.13
C LEU A 10 -1.94 -1.14 3.20
N VAL A 11 -2.33 -1.40 4.44
CA VAL A 11 -1.39 -1.70 5.53
C VAL A 11 -0.97 -3.16 5.47
N LEU A 12 0.34 -3.42 5.38
CA LEU A 12 0.91 -4.76 5.32
C LEU A 12 1.72 -5.06 6.57
N ARG A 13 1.33 -6.08 7.33
CA ARG A 13 2.12 -6.61 8.46
C ARG A 13 2.91 -7.83 8.00
N ALA A 14 4.23 -7.68 7.88
CA ALA A 14 5.11 -8.79 7.54
C ALA A 14 5.35 -9.70 8.77
N GLU A 15 5.16 -11.01 8.59
CA GLU A 15 5.40 -12.01 9.63
C GLU A 15 6.78 -12.67 9.44
N LEU A 16 7.73 -12.21 10.27
CA LEU A 16 9.15 -12.63 10.22
C LEU A 16 9.46 -13.80 11.17
N ALA A 17 8.47 -14.34 11.87
CA ALA A 17 8.68 -15.43 12.82
C ALA A 17 9.18 -16.70 12.12
N GLY A 18 10.08 -17.42 12.79
CA GLY A 18 10.62 -18.72 12.36
C GLY A 18 11.74 -18.65 11.32
N ASP A 19 12.49 -17.54 11.24
CA ASP A 19 13.64 -17.33 10.34
C ASP A 19 13.37 -17.75 8.88
N PRO A 20 12.35 -17.14 8.21
CA PRO A 20 11.98 -17.53 6.87
C PRO A 20 13.06 -17.08 5.87
N SER A 21 13.29 -17.92 4.85
CA SER A 21 14.00 -17.46 3.65
C SER A 21 13.25 -16.31 2.98
N PHE A 22 13.97 -15.52 2.17
CA PHE A 22 13.37 -14.39 1.45
C PHE A 22 12.16 -14.80 0.59
N GLY A 23 12.25 -15.93 -0.12
CA GLY A 23 11.14 -16.45 -0.94
C GLY A 23 9.91 -16.86 -0.11
N GLU A 24 10.12 -17.38 1.10
CA GLU A 24 9.02 -17.70 2.00
C GLU A 24 8.34 -16.45 2.54
N LEU A 25 9.12 -15.43 2.92
CA LEU A 25 8.60 -14.14 3.33
C LEU A 25 7.78 -13.49 2.20
N LEU A 26 8.29 -13.48 0.96
CA LEU A 26 7.55 -12.97 -0.19
C LEU A 26 6.22 -13.69 -0.40
N ARG A 27 6.19 -15.03 -0.28
CA ARG A 27 4.92 -15.77 -0.35
C ARG A 27 3.96 -15.40 0.77
N ARG A 28 4.45 -15.20 2.01
CA ARG A 28 3.62 -14.76 3.15
C ARG A 28 3.02 -13.39 2.87
N VAL A 29 3.85 -12.41 2.48
CA VAL A 29 3.42 -11.05 2.15
C VAL A 29 2.42 -11.05 0.99
N ARG A 30 2.68 -11.82 -0.08
CA ARG A 30 1.75 -11.94 -1.22
C ARG A 30 0.36 -12.43 -0.77
N ARG A 31 0.30 -13.46 0.09
CA ARG A 31 -1.00 -13.96 0.59
C ARG A 31 -1.74 -12.88 1.37
N SER A 32 -1.06 -12.19 2.29
CA SER A 32 -1.66 -11.12 3.10
C SER A 32 -2.11 -9.94 2.24
N ALA A 33 -1.31 -9.53 1.25
CA ALA A 33 -1.64 -8.45 0.34
C ALA A 33 -2.89 -8.77 -0.50
N LEU A 34 -2.95 -9.97 -1.09
CA LEU A 34 -4.12 -10.40 -1.87
C LEU A 34 -5.41 -10.47 -1.03
N ALA A 35 -5.32 -10.95 0.22
CA ALA A 35 -6.45 -10.93 1.14
C ALA A 35 -6.87 -9.48 1.51
N GLY A 36 -5.90 -8.57 1.65
CA GLY A 36 -6.15 -7.16 1.88
C GLY A 36 -6.86 -6.47 0.72
N PHE A 37 -6.46 -6.75 -0.53
CA PHE A 37 -7.11 -6.20 -1.72
C PHE A 37 -8.58 -6.61 -1.87
N ALA A 38 -9.01 -7.71 -1.25
CA ALA A 38 -10.43 -8.08 -1.20
C ALA A 38 -11.29 -7.12 -0.34
N HIS A 39 -10.66 -6.19 0.40
CA HIS A 39 -11.30 -5.26 1.33
C HIS A 39 -10.96 -3.79 1.01
N ASP A 40 -10.72 -3.46 -0.26
CA ASP A 40 -10.27 -2.15 -0.75
C ASP A 40 -11.15 -0.94 -0.36
N ARG A 41 -12.41 -1.17 -0.02
CA ARG A 41 -13.38 -0.13 0.37
C ARG A 41 -13.32 0.25 1.85
N VAL A 42 -12.49 -0.39 2.67
CA VAL A 42 -12.37 -0.04 4.10
C VAL A 42 -11.47 1.18 4.26
N PRO A 43 -11.98 2.33 4.73
CA PRO A 43 -11.15 3.51 4.98
C PRO A 43 -10.13 3.24 6.08
N PHE A 44 -8.94 3.83 5.95
CA PHE A 44 -7.85 3.68 6.91
C PHE A 44 -8.25 4.13 8.33
N GLU A 45 -9.06 5.17 8.44
CA GLU A 45 -9.57 5.73 9.69
C GLU A 45 -10.41 4.70 10.46
N ARG A 46 -11.19 3.89 9.74
CA ARG A 46 -12.01 2.84 10.34
C ARG A 46 -11.16 1.72 10.94
N LEU A 47 -9.98 1.47 10.38
CA LEU A 47 -9.03 0.50 10.92
C LEU A 47 -8.41 1.00 12.24
N ILE A 48 -8.05 2.28 12.33
CA ILE A 48 -7.51 2.88 13.56
C ILE A 48 -8.53 2.72 14.71
N ASP A 49 -9.79 3.09 14.44
CA ASP A 49 -10.85 3.06 15.44
C ASP A 49 -11.16 1.61 15.87
N ALA A 50 -11.24 0.67 14.91
CA ALA A 50 -11.51 -0.75 15.19
C ALA A 50 -10.39 -1.44 15.97
N LEU A 51 -9.14 -1.02 15.78
CA LEU A 51 -7.96 -1.56 16.46
C LEU A 51 -7.66 -0.85 17.78
N GLY A 52 -8.39 0.21 18.13
CA GLY A 52 -8.19 0.98 19.37
C GLY A 52 -6.83 1.68 19.43
N ILE A 53 -6.27 2.07 18.29
CA ILE A 53 -4.92 2.65 18.24
C ILE A 53 -4.96 4.12 18.63
N GLU A 54 -4.16 4.49 19.62
CA GLU A 54 -4.01 5.88 20.07
C GLU A 54 -3.32 6.72 19.00
N ARG A 55 -3.92 7.87 18.64
CA ARG A 55 -3.34 8.81 17.69
C ARG A 55 -2.29 9.67 18.40
N ARG A 56 -1.05 9.62 17.93
CA ARG A 56 0.05 10.47 18.42
C ARG A 56 0.46 11.49 17.36
N LEU A 57 0.64 12.75 17.76
CA LEU A 57 1.19 13.77 16.88
C LEU A 57 2.62 13.37 16.46
N GLY A 58 2.93 13.49 15.17
CA GLY A 58 4.26 13.21 14.62
C GLY A 58 4.53 11.75 14.22
N SER A 59 3.56 10.84 14.30
CA SER A 59 3.72 9.47 13.79
C SER A 59 2.43 8.95 13.15
N SER A 60 2.56 8.14 12.09
CA SER A 60 1.42 7.43 11.52
C SER A 60 1.09 6.22 12.41
N PRO A 61 -0.20 5.98 12.72
CA PRO A 61 -0.63 5.04 13.76
C PRO A 61 -0.41 3.56 13.43
N LEU A 62 -0.33 3.20 12.14
CA LEU A 62 -0.28 1.80 11.69
C LEU A 62 1.03 1.41 10.99
N PHE A 63 1.70 2.36 10.34
CA PHE A 63 2.94 2.13 9.60
C PHE A 63 3.73 3.42 9.48
N GLN A 64 5.05 3.35 9.39
CA GLN A 64 5.92 4.51 9.22
C GLN A 64 6.70 4.48 7.90
N THR A 65 6.57 3.41 7.12
CA THR A 65 7.21 3.24 5.82
C THR A 65 6.14 3.01 4.76
N LEU A 66 6.17 3.81 3.69
CA LEU A 66 5.29 3.67 2.53
C LEU A 66 6.12 3.18 1.34
N LEU A 67 5.59 2.18 0.63
CA LEU A 67 6.14 1.72 -0.64
C LEU A 67 5.12 2.04 -1.75
N THR A 68 5.55 2.79 -2.75
CA THR A 68 4.77 3.04 -3.95
C THR A 68 5.53 2.50 -5.16
N VAL A 69 4.86 1.65 -5.95
CA VAL A 69 5.42 1.08 -7.18
C VAL A 69 4.61 1.63 -8.35
N HIS A 70 5.30 2.29 -9.27
CA HIS A 70 4.73 2.75 -10.52
C HIS A 70 5.32 1.92 -11.66
N THR A 71 4.46 1.33 -12.48
CA THR A 71 4.88 0.80 -13.77
C THR A 71 5.00 1.97 -14.74
N GLN A 72 6.17 2.15 -15.35
CA GLN A 72 6.26 3.01 -16.52
C GLN A 72 5.66 2.25 -17.70
N ASP A 73 4.51 2.71 -18.19
CA ASP A 73 4.00 2.26 -19.48
C ASP A 73 4.88 2.88 -20.56
N GLY A 74 5.62 2.03 -21.27
CA GLY A 74 6.66 2.40 -22.23
C GLY A 74 6.14 2.99 -23.55
N SER A 75 5.17 3.90 -23.53
CA SER A 75 4.81 4.69 -24.72
C SER A 75 5.71 5.93 -24.83
N THR A 76 6.99 5.71 -25.08
CA THR A 76 7.83 6.70 -25.78
C THR A 76 7.67 6.44 -27.27
N SER A 77 6.64 7.01 -27.90
CA SER A 77 6.61 7.17 -29.37
C SER A 77 5.58 8.19 -29.84
N GLY A 78 6.09 9.27 -30.46
CA GLY A 78 5.35 10.32 -31.17
C GLY A 78 4.82 11.41 -30.22
N GLU A 79 5.11 12.70 -30.36
CA GLU A 79 5.34 13.49 -31.57
C GLU A 79 6.26 14.69 -31.33
N ARG A 80 6.94 15.04 -32.43
CA ARG A 80 7.65 16.30 -32.64
C ARG A 80 6.67 17.48 -32.62
N GLN A 81 6.71 18.31 -31.58
CA GLN A 81 6.39 19.75 -31.60
C GLN A 81 6.84 20.26 -30.23
N PHE A 82 7.73 21.24 -30.08
CA PHE A 82 7.62 22.58 -30.62
C PHE A 82 8.99 23.07 -31.09
N ALA A 83 9.02 23.46 -32.36
CA ALA A 83 9.90 24.52 -32.83
C ALA A 83 9.44 25.85 -32.21
#